data_AF-A0A524LZT1-F1
#
_entry.id   AF-A0A524LZT1-F1
#
_cell.length_a   1.000
_cell.length_b   1.000
_cell.length_c   1.000
_cell.angle_alpha   90.00
_cell.angle_beta   90.00
_cell.angle_gamma   90.00
#
_symmetry.space_group_name_H-M   'P 1'
#
loop_
_entity.id
_entity.type
_entity.pdbx_description
1 polymer ?
#
loop_
_entity_poly.entity_id
_entity_poly.type
_entity_poly.pdbx_seq_one_letter_code
_entity_poly.pdbx_strand_id
1 'polypeptide(L)'
;MHQADLIKRIQDLKLKRNAVILSHYYSRPEVQDIADFVGDSLALSQEAVRQDADVIVFCGVHFMGESAAILSPKKTVLLPEIDATCPMAEMVDVEG
;
A
#
# COMPACT_ATOMS: atom_id res chain seq x y z
N MET A 1 3.55 8.05 -22.38
CA MET A 1 4.64 7.27 -21.76
C MET A 1 4.30 5.80 -21.94
N HIS A 2 5.22 4.94 -22.40
CA HIS A 2 4.91 3.52 -22.55
C HIS A 2 4.85 2.84 -21.18
N GLN A 3 4.05 1.77 -21.06
CA GLN A 3 3.89 1.03 -19.79
C GLN A 3 5.22 0.47 -19.25
N ALA A 4 6.11 0.03 -20.14
CA ALA A 4 7.45 -0.43 -19.76
C ALA A 4 8.30 0.68 -19.11
N ASP A 5 8.17 1.93 -19.59
CA ASP A 5 8.89 3.08 -19.01
C ASP A 5 8.38 3.40 -17.60
N LEU A 6 7.07 3.25 -17.37
CA LEU A 6 6.44 3.42 -16.06
C LEU A 6 6.96 2.39 -15.06
N ILE A 7 6.94 1.11 -15.42
CA ILE A 7 7.38 0.01 -14.54
C ILE A 7 8.85 0.21 -14.16
N LYS A 8 9.71 0.53 -15.13
CA LYS A 8 11.13 0.81 -14.87
C LYS A 8 11.31 1.97 -13.90
N ARG A 9 10.57 3.07 -14.11
CA ARG A 9 10.64 4.24 -13.22
C ARG A 9 10.16 3.92 -11.80
N ILE A 10 9.13 3.08 -11.65
CA ILE A 10 8.64 2.63 -10.34
C ILE A 10 9.72 1.80 -9.63
N GLN A 11 10.35 0.86 -10.32
CA GLN A 11 11.44 0.05 -9.77
C GLN A 11 12.63 0.91 -9.35
N ASP A 12 13.04 1.86 -10.19
CA ASP A 12 14.14 2.79 -9.89
C ASP A 12 13.83 3.64 -8.64
N LEU A 13 12.60 4.13 -8.51
CA LEU A 13 12.17 4.92 -7.36
C LEU A 13 12.08 4.06 -6.10
N LYS A 14 11.58 2.82 -6.22
CA LYS A 14 11.47 1.87 -5.13
C LYS A 14 12.84 1.63 -4.48
N LEU A 15 13.85 1.35 -5.31
CA LEU A 15 15.23 1.18 -4.84
C LEU A 15 15.80 2.45 -4.21
N LYS A 16 15.65 3.61 -4.86
CA LYS A 16 16.18 4.89 -4.36
C LYS A 16 15.58 5.33 -3.03
N ARG A 17 14.35 4.90 -2.74
CA ARG A 17 13.61 5.28 -1.54
C ARG A 17 13.60 4.20 -0.46
N ASN A 18 14.28 3.07 -0.69
CA ASN A 18 14.17 1.88 0.16
C ASN A 18 12.69 1.57 0.46
N ALA A 19 11.88 1.49 -0.60
CA ALA A 19 10.44 1.34 -0.50
C ALA A 19 10.00 -0.10 -0.77
N VAL A 20 8.85 -0.48 -0.21
CA VAL A 20 8.13 -1.71 -0.52
C VAL A 20 6.72 -1.37 -1.03
N ILE A 21 6.23 -2.13 -1.99
CA ILE A 21 4.88 -1.99 -2.54
C ILE A 21 4.02 -3.15 -2.03
N LEU A 22 2.98 -2.83 -1.26
CA LEU A 22 2.00 -3.79 -0.77
C LEU A 22 0.71 -3.63 -1.56
N SER A 23 0.14 -4.70 -2.11
CA SER A 23 -1.11 -4.63 -2.87
C SER A 23 -2.19 -5.54 -2.34
N HIS A 24 -3.42 -5.02 -2.26
CA HIS A 24 -4.58 -5.85 -2.00
C HIS A 24 -4.92 -6.72 -3.22
N TYR A 25 -5.57 -7.88 -2.99
CA TYR A 25 -6.03 -8.77 -4.06
C TYR A 25 -7.00 -8.12 -5.07
N TYR A 26 -7.67 -7.04 -4.67
CA TYR A 26 -8.65 -6.34 -5.51
C TYR A 26 -8.05 -5.22 -6.35
N SER A 27 -6.75 -4.96 -6.22
CA SER A 27 -6.04 -4.02 -7.08
C SER A 27 -5.98 -4.51 -8.52
N ARG A 28 -5.79 -3.59 -9.47
CA ARG A 28 -5.64 -3.93 -10.89
C ARG A 28 -4.48 -4.90 -11.11
N PRO A 29 -4.57 -5.87 -12.05
CA PRO A 29 -3.52 -6.86 -12.28
C PRO A 29 -2.11 -6.27 -12.45
N GLU A 30 -1.99 -5.19 -13.21
CA GLU A 30 -0.72 -4.50 -13.46
C GLU A 30 -0.11 -3.86 -12.20
N VAL A 31 -0.91 -3.60 -11.16
CA VAL A 31 -0.43 -3.14 -9.84
C VAL A 31 0.05 -4.32 -9.00
N GLN A 32 -0.64 -5.46 -9.11
CA GLN A 32 -0.22 -6.70 -8.45
C GLN A 32 1.10 -7.20 -9.03
N ASP A 33 1.29 -7.12 -10.35
CA ASP A 33 2.50 -7.56 -11.06
C ASP A 33 3.78 -6.82 -10.61
N ILE A 34 3.65 -5.59 -10.10
CA ILE A 34 4.78 -4.77 -9.64
C ILE A 34 4.92 -4.73 -8.11
N ALA A 35 3.96 -5.30 -7.38
CA ALA A 35 3.97 -5.33 -5.93
C ALA A 35 5.01 -6.31 -5.40
N ASP A 36 5.60 -5.99 -4.25
CA ASP A 36 6.52 -6.90 -3.55
C ASP A 36 5.75 -7.97 -2.78
N PHE A 37 4.54 -7.63 -2.34
CA PHE A 37 3.65 -8.55 -1.64
C PHE A 37 2.19 -8.27 -2.00
N VAL A 38 1.44 -9.35 -2.22
CA VAL A 38 0.00 -9.31 -2.54
C VAL A 38 -0.74 -10.14 -1.51
N GLY A 39 -1.73 -9.54 -0.84
CA GLY A 39 -2.41 -10.17 0.30
C GLY A 39 -3.79 -9.60 0.60
N ASP A 40 -4.46 -10.20 1.57
CA ASP A 40 -5.65 -9.63 2.23
C ASP A 40 -5.24 -8.62 3.32
N SER A 41 -6.23 -7.99 3.96
CA SER A 41 -5.99 -6.96 4.98
C SER A 41 -5.09 -7.43 6.12
N LEU A 42 -5.22 -8.68 6.57
CA LEU A 42 -4.45 -9.21 7.69
C LEU A 42 -3.00 -9.49 7.27
N ALA A 43 -2.83 -10.16 6.13
CA ALA A 43 -1.52 -10.47 5.58
C ALA A 43 -0.73 -9.19 5.30
N LEU A 44 -1.36 -8.18 4.68
CA LEU A 44 -0.72 -6.89 4.41
C LEU A 44 -0.33 -6.14 5.69
N SER A 45 -1.16 -6.20 6.74
CA SER A 45 -0.86 -5.57 8.03
C SER A 45 0.35 -6.21 8.71
N GLN A 46 0.44 -7.54 8.68
CA GLN A 46 1.60 -8.27 9.19
C GLN A 46 2.86 -7.94 8.38
N GLU A 47 2.72 -7.86 7.06
CA GLU A 47 3.84 -7.54 6.18
C GLU A 47 4.36 -6.12 6.38
N ALA A 48 3.46 -5.15 6.57
CA ALA A 48 3.84 -3.77 6.88
C ALA A 48 4.77 -3.69 8.10
N VAL A 49 4.55 -4.52 9.13
CA VAL A 49 5.42 -4.59 10.31
C VAL A 49 6.75 -5.27 10.00
N ARG A 50 6.73 -6.42 9.32
CA ARG A 50 7.91 -7.27 9.06
C ARG A 50 8.94 -6.65 8.13
N GLN A 51 8.53 -5.78 7.22
CA GLN A 51 9.42 -5.21 6.20
C GLN A 51 10.44 -4.23 6.77
N ASP A 52 11.70 -4.32 6.39
CA ASP A 52 12.76 -3.39 6.81
C ASP A 52 12.82 -2.10 5.96
N ALA A 53 11.87 -1.92 5.05
CA ALA A 53 11.76 -0.75 4.18
C ALA A 53 11.42 0.53 4.96
N ASP A 54 11.99 1.66 4.54
CA ASP A 54 11.71 2.98 5.13
C ASP A 54 10.35 3.54 4.67
N VAL A 55 9.92 3.13 3.47
CA VAL A 55 8.69 3.60 2.82
C VAL A 55 7.81 2.42 2.43
N ILE A 56 6.52 2.50 2.76
CA ILE A 56 5.51 1.54 2.34
C ILE A 56 4.57 2.27 1.38
N VAL A 57 4.50 1.81 0.12
CA VAL A 57 3.47 2.23 -0.82
C VAL A 57 2.33 1.22 -0.72
N PHE A 58 1.22 1.65 -0.13
CA PHE A 58 0.08 0.78 0.14
C PHE A 58 -0.96 0.91 -0.97
N CYS A 59 -1.01 -0.07 -1.87
CA CYS A 59 -2.01 -0.16 -2.93
C CYS A 59 -3.26 -0.88 -2.41
N GLY A 60 -4.06 -0.14 -1.63
CA GLY A 60 -5.31 -0.60 -1.04
C GLY A 60 -6.23 0.59 -0.76
N VAL A 61 -7.08 0.48 0.27
CA VAL A 61 -8.00 1.55 0.70
C VAL A 61 -7.53 2.22 1.98
N HIS A 62 -8.07 3.41 2.26
CA HIS A 62 -7.66 4.34 3.30
C HIS A 62 -7.40 3.69 4.67
N PHE A 63 -8.40 3.01 5.24
CA PHE A 63 -8.28 2.39 6.56
C PHE A 63 -7.14 1.35 6.65
N MET A 64 -6.82 0.66 5.54
CA MET A 64 -5.73 -0.31 5.49
C MET A 64 -4.38 0.41 5.52
N GLY A 65 -4.26 1.53 4.79
CA GLY A 65 -3.08 2.39 4.82
C GLY A 65 -2.84 2.98 6.21
N GLU A 66 -3.90 3.46 6.87
CA GLU A 66 -3.81 3.97 8.25
C GLU A 66 -3.41 2.86 9.23
N SER A 67 -3.96 1.65 9.08
CA SER A 67 -3.58 0.50 9.90
C SER A 67 -2.09 0.19 9.76
N ALA A 68 -1.56 0.22 8.54
CA ALA A 68 -0.13 0.05 8.28
C ALA A 68 0.72 1.16 8.94
N ALA A 69 0.25 2.41 8.91
CA ALA A 69 0.94 3.54 9.55
C ALA A 69 0.93 3.44 11.07
N ILE A 70 -0.19 3.02 11.68
CA ILE A 70 -0.32 2.79 13.12
C ILE A 70 0.64 1.67 13.57
N LEU A 71 0.68 0.57 12.82
CA LEU A 71 1.54 -0.58 13.14
C LEU A 71 3.02 -0.33 12.86
N SER A 72 3.34 0.61 11.95
CA SER A 72 4.71 0.97 11.57
C SER A 72 4.99 2.47 11.73
N PRO A 73 4.95 3.01 12.96
CA PRO A 73 4.94 4.46 13.21
C PRO A 73 6.21 5.20 12.79
N LYS A 74 7.30 4.47 12.53
CA LYS A 74 8.59 5.03 12.08
C LYS A 74 8.75 5.02 10.55
N LYS A 75 7.87 4.30 9.84
CA LYS A 75 7.93 4.15 8.38
C LYS A 75 7.02 5.17 7.73
N THR A 76 7.40 5.64 6.53
CA THR A 76 6.52 6.51 5.74
C THR A 76 5.53 5.65 4.98
N VAL A 77 4.22 5.79 5.26
CA VAL A 77 3.17 5.08 4.51
C VAL A 77 2.55 6.04 3.49
N LEU A 78 2.50 5.61 2.23
CA LEU A 78 1.95 6.36 1.12
C LEU A 78 0.76 5.62 0.51
N LEU A 79 -0.35 6.33 0.36
CA LEU A 79 -1.52 5.86 -0.38
C LEU A 79 -1.49 6.51 -1.77
N PRO A 80 -1.43 5.74 -2.88
CA PRO A 80 -1.35 6.32 -4.23
C PRO A 80 -2.56 7.13 -4.66
N GLU A 81 -3.74 6.80 -4.12
CA GLU A 81 -5.01 7.48 -4.38
C GLU A 81 -5.69 7.75 -3.04
N ILE A 82 -5.82 9.02 -2.67
CA ILE A 82 -6.33 9.41 -1.35
C ILE A 82 -7.84 9.13 -1.22
N ASP A 83 -8.55 9.15 -2.34
CA ASP A 83 -10.00 8.90 -2.39
C ASP A 83 -10.34 7.39 -2.44
N ALA A 84 -9.35 6.50 -2.37
CA ALA A 84 -9.57 5.06 -2.31
C ALA A 84 -10.10 4.66 -0.92
N THR A 85 -11.40 4.70 -0.71
CA THR A 85 -12.03 4.40 0.59
C THR A 85 -12.85 3.11 0.57
N CYS A 86 -13.23 2.63 1.76
CA CYS A 86 -14.18 1.53 1.92
C CYS A 86 -15.51 2.09 2.42
N PRO A 87 -16.57 2.11 1.60
CA PRO A 87 -17.86 2.67 2.02
C PRO A 87 -18.41 2.03 3.30
N MET A 88 -18.15 0.74 3.52
CA MET A 88 -18.57 0.03 4.74
C MET A 88 -17.80 0.51 5.98
N ALA A 89 -16.52 0.87 5.84
CA ALA A 89 -15.75 1.40 6.95
C ALA A 89 -16.22 2.81 7.33
N GLU A 90 -16.72 3.59 6.37
CA GLU A 90 -17.29 4.93 6.58
C GLU A 90 -18.73 4.89 7.14
N MET A 91 -19.36 3.71 7.26
CA MET A 91 -20.72 3.58 7.82
C MET A 91 -20.75 3.68 9.34
N VAL A 92 -19.60 3.48 10.01
CA VAL A 92 -19.49 3.56 11.47
C VAL A 92 -18.79 4.86 11.84
N ASP A 93 -19.37 5.60 12.77
CA ASP A 93 -18.74 6.76 13.36
C ASP A 93 -18.39 6.51 14.84
N VAL A 94 -17.89 7.53 15.53
CA VAL A 94 -17.47 7.41 16.93
C VAL A 94 -18.66 7.19 17.88
N GLU A 95 -19.86 7.61 17.48
CA GLU A 95 -21.09 7.53 18.29
C GLU A 95 -21.83 6.20 18.12
N GLY A 96 -21.68 5.53 16.96
CA GLY A 96 -22.18 4.18 16.69
C GLY A 96 -23.10 4.10 15.49
#